data_AF-A0A3N5SBP5-F1
#
_entry.id   AF-A0A3N5SBP5-F1
#
_cell.length_a   1.000
_cell.length_b   1.000
_cell.length_c   1.000
_cell.angle_alpha   90.00
_cell.angle_beta   90.00
_cell.angle_gamma   90.00
#
_symmetry.space_group_name_H-M   'P 1'
#
loop_
_entity.id
_entity.type
_entity.pdbx_description
1 polymer ?
#
loop_
_entity_poly.entity_id
_entity_poly.type
_entity_poly.pdbx_seq_one_letter_code
_entity_poly.pdbx_strand_id
1 'polypeptide(L)'
;MSIARTFSLVLIGLFLSVSLAYTESPAELKKMSNEAKAAIRAYENTTDPAVKKEKVLLARDLIEKIKKADPAYSELRILEMKLAPKVKEQGLDEKAGKHASAGPAGNNPEKERALSDWKIIVEAAEALKQKSARYFTGPTAISYDESMTDDVIKTAGDILKNEKPKLAALMKEMVQKYGEGDAMDKKIVALTPKDPSKGMYDEANKRPDEMPARAFQIVNDIISKVENNMKAEAKQILSQTMMNLTNMSFYQDDKRKQVFDKAEAELKRALKFNPEDEDVKQALVSLKQQRTKSDADTQQALESARFPSPVAFSGPGNINALKEEIRKYYVNAYPKEKPLAITISGNWIATKHDLLMRPIQWGLPVYVAAQQNEKDVCRVFKMTVLTEIRGGVPQAAPFGDHWTGDSYRMLIKNLKQ
;
A
#
# COMPACT_ATOMS: atom_id res chain seq x y z
N MET A 1 -4.37 81.58 11.11
CA MET A 1 -3.04 81.05 10.75
C MET A 1 -3.27 80.02 9.65
N SER A 2 -3.04 80.39 8.39
CA SER A 2 -1.81 80.07 7.62
C SER A 2 -1.76 78.56 7.31
N ILE A 3 -2.20 78.11 6.12
CA ILE A 3 -1.39 77.89 4.88
C ILE A 3 -0.34 76.78 5.11
N ALA A 4 -0.10 75.75 4.30
CA ALA A 4 -0.67 75.20 3.06
C ALA A 4 0.14 73.92 2.70
N ARG A 5 -0.25 73.31 1.56
CA ARG A 5 0.49 72.47 0.59
C ARG A 5 0.06 70.99 0.54
N THR A 6 -0.81 70.56 -0.38
CA THR A 6 -0.66 70.28 -1.85
C THR A 6 0.21 69.06 -2.21
N PHE A 7 -0.38 68.09 -2.93
CA PHE A 7 0.05 67.38 -4.18
C PHE A 7 -0.83 66.11 -4.32
N SER A 8 -1.88 66.08 -5.16
CA SER A 8 -1.97 65.84 -6.62
C SER A 8 -1.73 64.39 -7.08
N LEU A 9 -2.80 63.77 -7.64
CA LEU A 9 -2.89 62.81 -8.78
C LEU A 9 -4.26 62.06 -8.64
N VAL A 10 -5.35 62.50 -9.28
CA VAL A 10 -5.78 62.21 -10.68
C VAL A 10 -5.98 60.69 -10.88
N LEU A 11 -7.18 60.15 -11.18
CA LEU A 11 -7.80 60.20 -12.51
C LEU A 11 -9.23 59.55 -12.53
N ILE A 12 -10.19 60.29 -13.11
CA ILE A 12 -11.35 59.89 -13.96
C ILE A 12 -12.41 58.91 -13.43
N GLY A 13 -13.61 59.45 -13.23
CA GLY A 13 -14.90 58.75 -13.39
C GLY A 13 -15.84 59.62 -14.21
N LEU A 14 -16.06 59.25 -15.48
CA LEU A 14 -17.08 59.82 -16.37
C LEU A 14 -17.83 58.66 -17.04
N PHE A 15 -19.04 58.96 -17.51
CA PHE A 15 -20.05 58.10 -18.15
C PHE A 15 -21.10 57.50 -17.21
N LEU A 16 -22.40 57.54 -17.50
CA LEU A 16 -23.24 58.36 -18.38
C LEU A 16 -24.69 58.02 -18.00
N SER A 17 -25.60 58.90 -18.41
CA SER A 17 -27.05 58.91 -18.25
C SER A 17 -27.83 57.61 -18.53
N VAL A 18 -28.76 57.33 -17.60
CA VAL A 18 -30.17 56.90 -17.75
C VAL A 18 -30.51 55.92 -18.89
N SER A 19 -30.84 54.70 -18.48
CA SER A 19 -32.02 53.99 -18.98
C SER A 19 -32.90 53.68 -17.77
N LEU A 20 -34.04 54.36 -17.65
CA LEU A 20 -35.11 54.02 -16.71
C LEU A 20 -35.68 52.66 -17.12
N ALA A 21 -35.04 51.58 -16.69
CA ALA A 21 -35.69 50.28 -16.63
C ALA A 21 -36.64 50.33 -15.43
N TYR A 22 -37.93 50.22 -15.68
CA TYR A 22 -38.90 49.88 -14.64
C TYR A 22 -38.42 48.60 -13.97
N THR A 23 -37.74 48.72 -12.82
CA THR A 23 -37.49 47.57 -11.95
C THR A 23 -38.84 47.22 -11.35
N GLU A 24 -39.46 46.15 -11.84
CA GLU A 24 -40.67 45.62 -11.22
C GLU A 24 -40.44 45.42 -9.72
N SER A 25 -41.41 45.82 -8.91
CA SER A 25 -41.27 45.77 -7.47
C SER A 25 -41.09 44.31 -7.00
N PRO A 26 -40.39 44.06 -5.89
CA PRO A 26 -40.27 42.70 -5.32
C PRO A 26 -41.63 42.00 -5.09
N ALA A 27 -42.71 42.78 -4.91
CA ALA A 27 -44.07 42.27 -4.80
C ALA A 27 -44.62 41.75 -6.14
N GLU A 28 -44.31 42.40 -7.27
CA GLU A 28 -44.71 41.99 -8.62
C GLU A 28 -43.96 40.74 -9.08
N LEU A 29 -42.64 40.67 -8.83
CA LEU A 29 -41.84 39.45 -9.09
C LEU A 29 -42.40 38.24 -8.35
N LYS A 30 -42.77 38.42 -7.07
CA LYS A 30 -43.39 37.37 -6.26
C LYS A 30 -44.77 36.98 -6.77
N LYS A 31 -45.56 37.95 -7.23
CA LYS A 31 -46.87 37.69 -7.84
C LYS A 31 -46.72 36.86 -9.12
N MET A 32 -45.85 37.26 -10.05
CA MET A 32 -45.57 36.51 -11.27
C MET A 32 -45.02 35.11 -11.00
N SER A 33 -44.14 34.95 -10.00
CA SER A 33 -43.65 33.62 -9.59
C SER A 33 -44.80 32.72 -9.12
N ASN A 34 -45.71 33.25 -8.30
CA ASN A 34 -46.87 32.49 -7.84
C ASN A 34 -47.84 32.13 -8.98
N GLU A 35 -48.05 33.05 -9.93
CA GLU A 35 -48.86 32.79 -11.13
C GLU A 35 -48.22 31.74 -12.04
N ALA A 36 -46.89 31.77 -12.21
CA ALA A 36 -46.16 30.75 -12.97
C ALA A 36 -46.28 29.37 -12.30
N LYS A 37 -46.17 29.30 -10.96
CA LYS A 37 -46.42 28.05 -10.20
C LYS A 37 -47.86 27.57 -10.36
N ALA A 38 -48.83 28.48 -10.32
CA ALA A 38 -50.24 28.12 -10.50
C ALA A 38 -50.50 27.57 -11.91
N ALA A 39 -49.91 28.17 -12.95
CA ALA A 39 -49.98 27.68 -14.32
C ALA A 39 -49.35 26.28 -14.46
N ILE A 40 -48.18 26.06 -13.86
CA ILE A 40 -47.51 24.74 -13.85
C ILE A 40 -48.37 23.68 -13.15
N ARG A 41 -49.04 24.01 -12.04
CA ARG A 41 -49.97 23.08 -11.37
C ARG A 41 -51.24 22.83 -12.18
N ALA A 42 -51.78 23.87 -12.82
CA ALA A 42 -52.96 23.73 -13.67
C ALA A 42 -52.69 22.83 -14.87
N TYR A 43 -51.47 22.87 -15.42
CA TYR A 43 -50.99 21.91 -16.42
C TYR A 43 -50.96 20.47 -15.90
N GLU A 44 -50.49 20.25 -14.67
CA GLU A 44 -50.38 18.93 -14.06
C GLU A 44 -51.76 18.32 -13.74
N ASN A 45 -52.75 19.18 -13.44
CA ASN A 45 -54.08 18.77 -12.98
C ASN A 45 -55.14 18.67 -14.09
N THR A 46 -54.78 18.90 -15.35
CA THR A 46 -55.72 18.83 -16.48
C THR A 46 -55.34 17.72 -17.46
N THR A 47 -56.35 17.05 -18.00
CA THR A 47 -56.20 16.07 -19.09
C THR A 47 -56.46 16.67 -20.46
N ASP A 48 -56.94 17.91 -20.54
CA ASP A 48 -57.23 18.60 -21.80
C ASP A 48 -55.94 19.11 -22.47
N PRO A 49 -55.59 18.62 -23.69
CA PRO A 49 -54.39 19.03 -24.41
C PRO A 49 -54.33 20.53 -24.75
N ALA A 50 -55.46 21.18 -25.03
CA ALA A 50 -55.51 22.60 -25.35
C ALA A 50 -55.19 23.45 -24.11
N VAL A 51 -55.75 23.07 -22.96
CA VAL A 51 -55.47 23.72 -21.67
C VAL A 51 -54.02 23.48 -21.27
N LYS A 52 -53.47 22.28 -21.48
CA LYS A 52 -52.05 21.99 -21.24
C LYS A 52 -51.13 22.94 -22.03
N LYS A 53 -51.37 23.08 -23.33
CA LYS A 53 -50.56 23.97 -24.19
C LYS A 53 -50.65 25.43 -23.75
N GLU A 54 -51.86 25.90 -23.43
CA GLU A 54 -52.10 27.25 -22.92
C GLU A 54 -51.33 27.53 -21.62
N LYS A 55 -51.41 26.62 -20.64
CA LYS A 55 -50.74 26.82 -19.34
C LYS A 55 -49.22 26.76 -19.41
N VAL A 56 -48.66 25.95 -20.32
CA VAL A 56 -47.21 25.95 -20.58
C VAL A 56 -46.75 27.25 -21.20
N LEU A 57 -47.49 27.80 -22.16
CA LEU A 57 -47.18 29.09 -22.77
C LEU A 57 -47.27 30.24 -21.76
N LEU A 58 -48.30 30.25 -20.91
CA LEU A 58 -48.47 31.23 -19.83
C LEU A 58 -47.31 31.17 -18.82
N ALA A 59 -46.95 29.97 -18.36
CA ALA A 59 -45.83 29.79 -17.43
C ALA A 59 -44.49 30.23 -18.06
N ARG A 60 -44.30 29.95 -19.35
CA ARG A 60 -43.10 30.36 -20.11
C ARG A 60 -42.98 31.88 -20.20
N ASP A 61 -44.07 32.57 -20.54
CA ASP A 61 -44.10 34.03 -20.64
C ASP A 61 -43.81 34.70 -19.28
N LEU A 62 -44.42 34.20 -18.21
CA LEU A 62 -44.19 34.71 -16.85
C LEU A 62 -42.74 34.50 -16.39
N ILE A 63 -42.14 33.33 -16.68
CA ILE A 63 -40.73 33.06 -16.34
C ILE A 63 -39.78 33.94 -17.13
N GLU A 64 -40.04 34.19 -18.41
CA GLU A 64 -39.25 35.13 -19.23
C GLU A 64 -39.37 36.58 -18.71
N LYS A 65 -40.55 37.01 -18.25
CA LYS A 65 -40.73 38.32 -17.61
C LYS A 65 -39.94 38.42 -16.30
N ILE A 66 -40.02 37.41 -15.43
CA ILE A 66 -39.23 37.35 -14.19
C ILE A 66 -37.73 37.41 -14.52
N LYS A 67 -37.27 36.63 -15.50
CA LYS A 67 -35.86 36.57 -15.92
C LYS A 67 -35.34 37.90 -16.46
N LYS A 68 -36.17 38.64 -17.21
CA LYS A 68 -35.82 39.98 -17.72
C LYS A 68 -35.81 41.03 -16.62
N ALA A 69 -36.72 40.92 -15.65
CA ALA A 69 -36.82 41.87 -14.54
C ALA A 69 -35.75 41.63 -13.46
N ASP A 70 -35.46 40.37 -13.12
CA ASP A 70 -34.41 39.98 -12.18
C ASP A 70 -33.83 38.58 -12.53
N PRO A 71 -32.69 38.54 -13.25
CA PRO A 71 -32.00 37.29 -13.58
C PRO A 71 -31.50 36.50 -12.34
N ALA A 72 -31.36 37.16 -11.19
CA ALA A 72 -30.89 36.56 -9.94
C ALA A 72 -32.04 36.13 -9.02
N TYR A 73 -33.29 36.21 -9.48
CA TYR A 73 -34.46 35.84 -8.68
C TYR A 73 -34.34 34.40 -8.16
N SER A 74 -34.44 34.24 -6.84
CA SER A 74 -34.04 33.01 -6.14
C SER A 74 -34.81 31.76 -6.57
N GLU A 75 -36.05 31.91 -7.06
CA GLU A 75 -36.88 30.78 -7.50
C GLU A 75 -36.79 30.50 -9.01
N LEU A 76 -36.12 31.35 -9.79
CA LEU A 76 -36.08 31.27 -11.26
C LEU A 76 -35.58 29.90 -11.74
N ARG A 77 -34.49 29.40 -11.14
CA ARG A 77 -33.91 28.08 -11.46
C ARG A 77 -34.89 26.93 -11.19
N ILE A 78 -35.70 27.02 -10.14
CA ILE A 78 -36.69 26.00 -9.78
C ILE A 78 -37.85 26.03 -10.79
N LEU A 79 -38.30 27.23 -11.17
CA LEU A 79 -39.36 27.41 -12.16
C LEU A 79 -38.94 26.89 -13.55
N GLU A 80 -37.73 27.25 -14.01
CA GLU A 80 -37.16 26.76 -15.27
C GLU A 80 -37.03 25.22 -15.27
N MET A 81 -36.54 24.63 -14.18
CA MET A 81 -36.43 23.17 -14.04
C MET A 81 -37.79 22.46 -14.11
N LYS A 82 -38.84 23.03 -13.53
CA LYS A 82 -40.20 22.46 -13.54
C LYS A 82 -40.92 22.64 -14.87
N LEU A 83 -40.63 23.72 -15.60
CA LEU A 83 -41.25 24.03 -16.89
C LEU A 83 -40.58 23.30 -18.06
N ALA A 84 -39.25 23.11 -18.02
CA ALA A 84 -38.47 22.50 -19.10
C ALA A 84 -39.03 21.15 -19.62
N PRO A 85 -39.40 20.15 -18.80
CA PRO A 85 -39.99 18.91 -19.31
C PRO A 85 -41.36 19.12 -19.95
N LYS A 86 -42.15 20.10 -19.47
CA LYS A 86 -43.50 20.39 -19.95
C LYS A 86 -43.50 21.10 -21.30
N VAL A 87 -42.53 21.98 -21.53
CA VAL A 87 -42.27 22.60 -22.85
C VAL A 87 -41.91 21.54 -23.89
N LYS A 88 -41.11 20.55 -23.50
CA LYS A 88 -40.75 19.41 -24.35
C LYS A 88 -41.96 18.51 -24.64
N GLU A 89 -42.78 18.19 -23.62
CA GLU A 89 -44.02 17.41 -23.79
C GLU A 89 -45.01 18.09 -24.76
N GLN A 90 -45.03 19.42 -24.81
CA GLN A 90 -45.90 20.20 -25.71
C GLN A 90 -45.26 20.54 -27.07
N GLY A 91 -44.01 20.12 -27.31
CA GLY A 91 -43.30 20.42 -28.57
C GLY A 91 -43.03 21.91 -28.79
N LEU A 92 -42.86 22.69 -27.73
CA LEU A 92 -42.70 24.16 -27.75
C LEU A 92 -41.23 24.62 -27.55
N ASP A 93 -40.26 23.73 -27.78
CA ASP A 93 -38.84 24.06 -27.65
C ASP A 93 -38.35 24.86 -28.89
N GLU A 94 -38.05 26.14 -28.69
CA GLU A 94 -37.63 27.09 -29.74
C GLU A 94 -36.21 26.85 -30.27
N LYS A 95 -35.51 25.79 -29.82
CA LYS A 95 -34.22 25.37 -30.41
C LYS A 95 -34.34 24.33 -31.54
N ALA A 96 -35.50 24.21 -32.18
CA ALA A 96 -35.68 23.42 -33.40
C ALA A 96 -35.52 24.26 -34.68
N GLY A 97 -34.35 24.89 -34.83
CA GLY A 97 -33.87 25.36 -36.13
C GLY A 97 -33.22 24.20 -36.87
N LYS A 98 -33.79 23.83 -38.01
CA LYS A 98 -33.46 22.71 -38.92
C LYS A 98 -33.98 21.34 -38.48
N HIS A 99 -35.25 21.10 -38.81
CA HIS A 99 -35.70 19.78 -39.24
C HIS A 99 -34.82 19.32 -40.41
N ALA A 100 -33.76 18.57 -40.12
CA ALA A 100 -33.41 17.47 -41.00
C ALA A 100 -34.59 16.51 -40.93
N SER A 101 -35.20 16.28 -42.09
CA SER A 101 -36.22 15.26 -42.30
C SER A 101 -35.90 14.00 -41.51
N ALA A 102 -36.91 13.48 -40.81
CA ALA A 102 -36.91 12.13 -40.30
C ALA A 102 -36.56 11.19 -41.46
N GLY A 103 -35.32 10.71 -41.48
CA GLY A 103 -34.94 9.55 -42.26
C GLY A 103 -35.49 8.31 -41.54
N PRO A 104 -35.96 7.30 -42.28
CA PRO A 104 -36.42 6.05 -41.70
C PRO A 104 -35.28 5.39 -40.90
N ALA A 105 -35.64 4.47 -40.01
CA ALA A 105 -34.71 3.58 -39.31
C ALA A 105 -33.91 2.73 -40.32
N GLY A 106 -32.89 3.32 -40.93
CA GLY A 106 -31.85 2.66 -41.69
C GLY A 106 -30.56 2.72 -40.88
N ASN A 107 -29.87 1.59 -40.78
CA ASN A 107 -28.55 1.44 -40.14
C ASN A 107 -27.70 2.69 -40.37
N ASN A 108 -27.48 3.49 -39.32
CA ASN A 108 -26.56 4.62 -39.38
C ASN A 108 -25.16 4.07 -39.03
N PRO A 109 -24.27 3.89 -40.01
CA PRO A 109 -22.98 3.25 -39.78
C PRO A 109 -22.11 4.05 -38.80
N GLU A 110 -22.30 5.37 -38.70
CA GLU A 110 -21.57 6.21 -37.76
C GLU A 110 -22.05 6.02 -36.32
N LYS A 111 -23.36 5.82 -36.11
CA LYS A 111 -23.94 5.49 -34.79
C LYS A 111 -23.41 4.14 -34.31
N GLU A 112 -23.44 3.13 -35.18
CA GLU A 112 -22.98 1.78 -34.85
C GLU A 112 -21.47 1.77 -34.54
N ARG A 113 -20.66 2.47 -35.34
CA ARG A 113 -19.22 2.62 -35.07
C ARG A 113 -18.95 3.34 -33.75
N ALA A 114 -19.63 4.45 -33.47
CA ALA A 114 -19.45 5.20 -32.22
C ALA A 114 -19.85 4.37 -30.98
N LEU A 115 -20.94 3.60 -31.06
CA LEU A 115 -21.33 2.67 -29.99
C LEU A 115 -20.32 1.53 -29.81
N SER A 116 -19.79 0.99 -30.91
CA SER A 116 -18.76 -0.05 -30.88
C SER A 116 -17.47 0.47 -30.24
N ASP A 117 -16.97 1.61 -30.70
CA ASP A 117 -15.75 2.24 -30.18
C ASP A 117 -15.88 2.61 -28.69
N TRP A 118 -17.05 3.13 -28.28
CA TRP A 118 -17.37 3.38 -26.87
C TRP A 118 -17.36 2.07 -26.06
N LYS A 119 -18.04 1.03 -26.54
CA LYS A 119 -18.08 -0.27 -25.86
C LYS A 119 -16.66 -0.85 -25.68
N ILE A 120 -15.83 -0.80 -26.72
CA ILE A 120 -14.46 -1.33 -26.70
C ILE A 120 -13.63 -0.69 -25.58
N ILE A 121 -13.65 0.64 -25.42
CA ILE A 121 -12.85 1.28 -24.36
C ILE A 121 -13.38 0.98 -22.96
N VAL A 122 -14.69 0.90 -22.78
CA VAL A 122 -15.30 0.59 -21.47
C VAL A 122 -15.00 -0.86 -21.07
N GLU A 123 -15.14 -1.80 -22.01
CA GLU A 123 -14.79 -3.21 -21.78
C GLU A 123 -13.30 -3.38 -21.50
N ALA A 124 -12.43 -2.64 -22.20
CA ALA A 124 -11.00 -2.66 -21.96
C ALA A 124 -10.62 -2.11 -20.57
N ALA A 125 -11.26 -1.03 -20.14
CA ALA A 125 -11.07 -0.47 -18.80
C ALA A 125 -11.54 -1.41 -17.69
N GLU A 126 -12.72 -2.04 -17.86
CA GLU A 126 -13.23 -3.01 -16.89
C GLU A 126 -12.38 -4.29 -16.86
N ALA A 127 -11.93 -4.80 -18.01
CA ALA A 127 -11.02 -5.95 -18.07
C ALA A 127 -9.69 -5.65 -17.33
N LEU A 128 -9.13 -4.45 -17.52
CA LEU A 128 -7.93 -4.03 -16.81
C LEU A 128 -8.17 -3.91 -15.30
N LYS A 129 -9.32 -3.35 -14.89
CA LYS A 129 -9.72 -3.25 -13.49
C LYS A 129 -9.82 -4.63 -12.85
N GLN A 130 -10.53 -5.57 -13.47
CA GLN A 130 -10.65 -6.96 -12.99
C GLN A 130 -9.28 -7.63 -12.87
N LYS A 131 -8.41 -7.47 -13.86
CA LYS A 131 -7.04 -8.01 -13.84
C LYS A 131 -6.20 -7.43 -12.69
N SER A 132 -6.32 -6.13 -12.43
CA SER A 132 -5.58 -5.46 -11.35
C SER A 132 -6.12 -5.77 -9.95
N ALA A 133 -7.42 -6.06 -9.82
CA ALA A 133 -8.12 -6.19 -8.55
C ALA A 133 -7.61 -7.35 -7.67
N ARG A 134 -6.92 -8.34 -8.26
CA ARG A 134 -6.37 -9.47 -7.52
C ARG A 134 -5.29 -9.07 -6.51
N TYR A 135 -4.49 -8.06 -6.83
CA TYR A 135 -3.30 -7.69 -6.03
C TYR A 135 -3.21 -6.19 -5.72
N PHE A 136 -3.74 -5.34 -6.59
CA PHE A 136 -3.60 -3.89 -6.51
C PHE A 136 -4.89 -3.26 -5.99
N THR A 137 -5.31 -3.64 -4.78
CA THR A 137 -6.59 -3.22 -4.18
C THR A 137 -6.50 -1.86 -3.48
N GLY A 138 -5.36 -1.53 -2.90
CA GLY A 138 -5.12 -0.29 -2.15
C GLY A 138 -4.28 0.77 -2.88
N PRO A 139 -4.19 1.99 -2.33
CA PRO A 139 -3.45 3.10 -2.93
C PRO A 139 -1.93 2.96 -2.86
N THR A 140 -1.40 2.15 -1.93
CA THR A 140 0.05 2.04 -1.69
C THR A 140 0.58 0.63 -1.44
N ALA A 141 -0.29 -0.34 -1.12
CA ALA A 141 0.12 -1.69 -0.78
C ALA A 141 -0.35 -2.70 -1.83
N ILE A 142 0.51 -3.68 -2.11
CA ILE A 142 0.14 -4.89 -2.85
C ILE A 142 -0.34 -5.92 -1.82
N SER A 143 -1.53 -6.48 -2.01
CA SER A 143 -2.07 -7.50 -1.10
C SER A 143 -1.74 -8.89 -1.63
N TYR A 144 -0.73 -9.55 -1.06
CA TYR A 144 -0.30 -10.90 -1.47
C TYR A 144 0.47 -11.62 -0.36
N ASP A 145 0.54 -12.95 -0.46
CA ASP A 145 1.46 -13.78 0.32
C ASP A 145 2.82 -13.87 -0.38
N GLU A 146 3.92 -13.99 0.36
CA GLU A 146 5.28 -14.02 -0.21
C GLU A 146 5.46 -15.12 -1.28
N SER A 147 4.78 -16.26 -1.15
CA SER A 147 4.81 -17.35 -2.14
C SER A 147 4.23 -16.94 -3.50
N MET A 148 3.43 -15.88 -3.55
CA MET A 148 2.75 -15.38 -4.74
C MET A 148 3.56 -14.30 -5.47
N THR A 149 4.78 -13.96 -5.02
CA THR A 149 5.59 -12.88 -5.64
C THR A 149 5.66 -13.02 -7.16
N ASP A 150 5.98 -14.20 -7.69
CA ASP A 150 6.15 -14.36 -9.15
C ASP A 150 4.83 -14.16 -9.92
N ASP A 151 3.67 -14.50 -9.34
CA ASP A 151 2.34 -14.26 -9.94
C ASP A 151 2.00 -12.76 -9.95
N VAL A 152 2.37 -12.04 -8.88
CA VAL A 152 2.24 -10.58 -8.81
C VAL A 152 3.10 -9.90 -9.87
N ILE A 153 4.39 -10.27 -9.95
CA ILE A 153 5.33 -9.72 -10.93
C ILE A 153 4.85 -10.01 -12.36
N LYS A 154 4.35 -11.22 -12.62
CA LYS A 154 3.77 -11.58 -13.92
C LYS A 154 2.55 -10.72 -14.24
N THR A 155 1.62 -10.56 -13.31
CA THR A 155 0.41 -9.75 -13.49
C THR A 155 0.76 -8.28 -13.78
N ALA A 156 1.68 -7.71 -13.00
CA ALA A 156 2.19 -6.35 -13.21
C ALA A 156 2.90 -6.22 -14.57
N GLY A 157 3.74 -7.19 -14.92
CA GLY A 157 4.43 -7.27 -16.19
C GLY A 157 3.48 -7.31 -17.38
N ASP A 158 2.42 -8.11 -17.29
CA ASP A 158 1.39 -8.17 -18.31
C ASP A 158 0.68 -6.82 -18.47
N ILE A 159 0.30 -6.17 -17.37
CA ILE A 159 -0.33 -4.85 -17.41
C ILE A 159 0.59 -3.80 -18.03
N LEU A 160 1.84 -3.72 -17.57
CA LEU A 160 2.76 -2.64 -17.95
C LEU A 160 3.41 -2.84 -19.32
N LYS A 161 3.71 -4.09 -19.71
CA LYS A 161 4.39 -4.39 -20.97
C LYS A 161 3.42 -4.76 -22.09
N ASN A 162 2.30 -5.42 -21.78
CA ASN A 162 1.37 -5.92 -22.80
C ASN A 162 0.11 -5.05 -22.93
N GLU A 163 -0.54 -4.67 -21.83
CA GLU A 163 -1.80 -3.90 -21.89
C GLU A 163 -1.57 -2.40 -22.10
N LYS A 164 -0.63 -1.79 -21.37
CA LYS A 164 -0.35 -0.35 -21.43
C LYS A 164 -0.11 0.15 -22.86
N PRO A 165 0.72 -0.48 -23.72
CA PRO A 165 0.90 -0.01 -25.09
C PRO A 165 -0.36 -0.13 -25.96
N LYS A 166 -1.13 -1.22 -25.80
CA LYS A 166 -2.38 -1.45 -26.55
C LYS A 166 -3.45 -0.43 -26.18
N LEU A 167 -3.62 -0.18 -24.89
CA LEU A 167 -4.58 0.79 -24.38
C LEU A 167 -4.19 2.22 -24.74
N ALA A 168 -2.89 2.55 -24.72
CA ALA A 168 -2.41 3.84 -25.19
C ALA A 168 -2.69 4.06 -26.69
N ALA A 169 -2.54 3.02 -27.51
CA ALA A 169 -2.88 3.10 -28.94
C ALA A 169 -4.39 3.28 -29.16
N LEU A 170 -5.22 2.51 -28.46
CA LEU A 170 -6.68 2.64 -28.49
C LEU A 170 -7.13 4.05 -28.08
N MET A 171 -6.60 4.55 -26.96
CA MET A 171 -6.90 5.89 -26.47
C MET A 171 -6.51 6.96 -27.48
N LYS A 172 -5.35 6.84 -28.12
CA LYS A 172 -4.90 7.77 -29.17
C LYS A 172 -5.84 7.77 -30.37
N GLU A 173 -6.28 6.61 -30.83
CA GLU A 173 -7.23 6.50 -31.94
C GLU A 173 -8.58 7.14 -31.59
N MET A 174 -9.09 6.86 -30.38
CA MET A 174 -10.32 7.47 -29.87
C MET A 174 -10.22 8.99 -29.78
N VAL A 175 -9.09 9.53 -29.33
CA VAL A 175 -8.85 10.98 -29.29
C VAL A 175 -8.84 11.58 -30.69
N GLN A 176 -8.21 10.92 -31.67
CA GLN A 176 -8.21 11.39 -33.05
C GLN A 176 -9.63 11.41 -33.65
N LYS A 177 -10.45 10.41 -33.36
CA LYS A 177 -11.82 10.32 -33.87
C LYS A 177 -12.78 11.30 -33.18
N TYR A 178 -12.69 11.42 -31.86
CA TYR A 178 -13.76 12.01 -31.05
C TYR A 178 -13.35 13.27 -30.27
N GLY A 179 -12.07 13.63 -30.22
CA GLY A 179 -11.55 14.68 -29.35
C GLY A 179 -11.16 14.13 -27.98
N GLU A 180 -10.80 14.98 -27.03
CA GLU A 180 -10.30 14.58 -25.71
C GLU A 180 -11.24 15.04 -24.58
N GLY A 181 -11.27 14.30 -23.47
CA GLY A 181 -12.06 14.62 -22.29
C GLY A 181 -13.55 14.84 -22.60
N ASP A 182 -14.13 15.91 -22.08
CA ASP A 182 -15.53 16.28 -22.29
C ASP A 182 -15.94 16.38 -23.77
N ALA A 183 -15.01 16.74 -24.67
CA ALA A 183 -15.31 16.83 -26.09
C ALA A 183 -15.59 15.45 -26.70
N MET A 184 -14.86 14.43 -26.26
CA MET A 184 -15.08 13.03 -26.64
C MET A 184 -16.50 12.59 -26.27
N ASP A 185 -16.86 12.78 -24.99
CA ASP A 185 -18.14 12.37 -24.45
C ASP A 185 -19.30 13.07 -25.16
N LYS A 186 -19.20 14.39 -25.34
CA LYS A 186 -20.21 15.19 -26.07
C LYS A 186 -20.37 14.71 -27.51
N LYS A 187 -19.27 14.44 -28.21
CA LYS A 187 -19.31 14.00 -29.61
C LYS A 187 -19.88 12.60 -29.74
N ILE A 188 -19.48 11.66 -28.90
CA ILE A 188 -20.02 10.29 -28.91
C ILE A 188 -21.50 10.27 -28.55
N VAL A 189 -21.94 11.04 -27.55
CA VAL A 189 -23.37 11.15 -27.21
C VAL A 189 -24.19 11.76 -28.35
N ALA A 190 -23.65 12.76 -29.05
CA ALA A 190 -24.30 13.36 -30.21
C ALA A 190 -24.43 12.38 -31.39
N LEU A 191 -23.43 11.52 -31.60
CA LEU A 191 -23.45 10.47 -32.63
C LEU A 191 -24.34 9.28 -32.27
N THR A 192 -24.73 9.15 -31.00
CA THR A 192 -25.50 8.00 -30.50
C THR A 192 -26.84 8.42 -29.86
N PRO A 193 -27.69 9.22 -30.53
CA PRO A 193 -28.92 9.74 -29.93
C PRO A 193 -29.88 8.61 -29.52
N LYS A 194 -30.57 8.81 -28.39
CA LYS A 194 -31.64 7.92 -27.92
C LYS A 194 -32.90 8.17 -28.74
N ASP A 195 -33.61 7.11 -29.06
CA ASP A 195 -34.94 7.13 -29.65
C ASP A 195 -35.96 7.52 -28.57
N PRO A 196 -36.63 8.68 -28.69
CA PRO A 196 -37.59 9.17 -27.71
C PRO A 196 -38.90 8.35 -27.70
N SER A 197 -39.16 7.56 -28.74
CA SER A 197 -40.33 6.68 -28.80
C SER A 197 -40.15 5.36 -28.03
N LYS A 198 -38.93 5.09 -27.56
CA LYS A 198 -38.55 3.85 -26.89
C LYS A 198 -38.16 4.08 -25.44
N GLY A 199 -38.39 3.06 -24.61
CA GLY A 199 -38.00 3.09 -23.19
C GLY A 199 -36.48 3.22 -23.00
N MET A 200 -36.06 3.66 -21.82
CA MET A 200 -34.63 3.81 -21.47
C MET A 200 -33.85 2.49 -21.53
N TYR A 201 -34.54 1.37 -21.30
CA TYR A 201 -33.98 0.01 -21.28
C TYR A 201 -34.12 -0.72 -22.61
N ASP A 202 -34.72 -0.09 -23.63
CA ASP A 202 -34.81 -0.67 -24.98
C ASP A 202 -33.40 -0.80 -25.58
N GLU A 203 -33.14 -1.89 -26.30
CA GLU A 203 -31.86 -2.15 -26.96
C GLU A 203 -31.39 -0.98 -27.84
N ALA A 204 -32.32 -0.27 -28.49
CA ALA A 204 -31.99 0.89 -29.34
C ALA A 204 -31.48 2.12 -28.55
N ASN A 205 -31.73 2.14 -27.23
CA ASN A 205 -31.35 3.19 -26.29
C ASN A 205 -30.24 2.78 -25.31
N LYS A 206 -29.82 1.50 -25.33
CA LYS A 206 -28.70 1.02 -24.52
C LYS A 206 -27.39 1.66 -24.97
N ARG A 207 -26.58 1.99 -23.96
CA ARG A 207 -25.23 2.55 -24.08
C ARG A 207 -24.38 1.88 -22.99
N PRO A 208 -23.05 1.85 -23.13
CA PRO A 208 -22.18 1.47 -22.02
C PRO A 208 -22.44 2.37 -20.79
N ASP A 209 -22.34 1.79 -19.61
CA ASP A 209 -22.65 2.48 -18.34
C ASP A 209 -21.63 3.59 -18.02
N GLU A 210 -20.38 3.40 -18.44
CA GLU A 210 -19.28 4.31 -18.16
C GLU A 210 -18.98 5.19 -19.37
N MET A 211 -18.67 6.47 -19.14
CA MET A 211 -18.33 7.38 -20.24
C MET A 211 -16.89 7.14 -20.75
N PRO A 212 -16.61 7.35 -22.05
CA PRO A 212 -15.29 7.14 -22.63
C PRO A 212 -14.17 7.90 -21.90
N ALA A 213 -14.37 9.18 -21.57
CA ALA A 213 -13.38 9.95 -20.83
C ALA A 213 -13.10 9.38 -19.43
N ARG A 214 -14.12 8.81 -18.77
CA ARG A 214 -13.95 8.17 -17.47
C ARG A 214 -13.24 6.81 -17.58
N ALA A 215 -13.53 6.04 -18.63
CA ALA A 215 -12.80 4.80 -18.92
C ALA A 215 -11.29 5.05 -19.14
N PHE A 216 -10.93 6.16 -19.79
CA PHE A 216 -9.53 6.59 -19.92
C PHE A 216 -8.87 6.87 -18.57
N GLN A 217 -9.57 7.60 -17.70
CA GLN A 217 -9.07 7.89 -16.35
C GLN A 217 -8.82 6.59 -15.57
N ILE A 218 -9.77 5.66 -15.60
CA ILE A 218 -9.64 4.35 -14.94
C ILE A 218 -8.38 3.61 -15.43
N VAL A 219 -8.15 3.59 -16.75
CA VAL A 219 -6.95 2.97 -17.33
C VAL A 219 -5.67 3.62 -16.81
N ASN A 220 -5.58 4.95 -16.86
CA ASN A 220 -4.41 5.69 -16.42
C ASN A 220 -4.16 5.53 -14.91
N ASP A 221 -5.21 5.55 -14.11
CA ASP A 221 -5.16 5.38 -12.66
C ASP A 221 -4.63 3.99 -12.31
N ILE A 222 -5.13 2.94 -12.97
CA ILE A 222 -4.67 1.56 -12.73
C ILE A 222 -3.21 1.38 -13.15
N ILE A 223 -2.83 1.87 -14.33
CA ILE A 223 -1.44 1.75 -14.81
C ILE A 223 -0.48 2.47 -13.85
N SER A 224 -0.82 3.69 -13.45
CA SER A 224 0.00 4.48 -12.52
C SER A 224 0.08 3.80 -11.14
N LYS A 225 -1.04 3.27 -10.64
CA LYS A 225 -1.09 2.51 -9.38
C LYS A 225 -0.20 1.27 -9.44
N VAL A 226 -0.29 0.46 -10.49
CA VAL A 226 0.55 -0.74 -10.64
C VAL A 226 2.03 -0.34 -10.65
N GLU A 227 2.41 0.67 -11.43
CA GLU A 227 3.81 1.11 -11.50
C GLU A 227 4.34 1.63 -10.15
N ASN A 228 3.56 2.46 -9.46
CA ASN A 228 3.96 3.05 -8.18
C ASN A 228 3.98 2.02 -7.05
N ASN A 229 2.98 1.13 -6.97
CA ASN A 229 2.93 0.11 -5.92
C ASN A 229 4.09 -0.88 -6.04
N MET A 230 4.54 -1.21 -7.26
CA MET A 230 5.70 -2.09 -7.45
C MET A 230 6.98 -1.43 -6.91
N LYS A 231 7.18 -0.13 -7.17
CA LYS A 231 8.33 0.62 -6.62
C LYS A 231 8.23 0.74 -5.10
N ALA A 232 7.05 1.02 -4.57
CA ALA A 232 6.81 1.13 -3.13
C ALA A 232 7.07 -0.20 -2.39
N GLU A 233 6.62 -1.32 -2.96
CA GLU A 233 6.84 -2.66 -2.41
C GLU A 233 8.33 -2.99 -2.30
N ALA A 234 9.13 -2.67 -3.32
CA ALA A 234 10.58 -2.84 -3.27
C ALA A 234 11.23 -2.07 -2.10
N LYS A 235 10.79 -0.83 -1.86
CA LYS A 235 11.25 0.00 -0.73
C LYS A 235 10.78 -0.54 0.62
N GLN A 236 9.57 -1.09 0.70
CA GLN A 236 9.06 -1.71 1.91
C GLN A 236 9.87 -2.96 2.27
N ILE A 237 10.14 -3.84 1.31
CA ILE A 237 10.98 -5.03 1.51
C ILE A 237 12.38 -4.62 1.96
N LEU A 238 12.97 -3.60 1.33
CA LEU A 238 14.26 -3.03 1.75
C LEU A 238 14.24 -2.58 3.21
N SER A 239 13.27 -1.73 3.58
CA SER A 239 13.14 -1.21 4.94
C SER A 239 13.00 -2.32 5.98
N GLN A 240 12.11 -3.28 5.73
CA GLN A 240 11.90 -4.41 6.63
C GLN A 240 13.15 -5.30 6.75
N THR A 241 13.85 -5.51 5.64
CA THR A 241 15.11 -6.27 5.62
C THR A 241 16.14 -5.56 6.49
N MET A 242 16.34 -4.25 6.31
CA MET A 242 17.33 -3.48 7.09
C MET A 242 17.00 -3.48 8.58
N MET A 243 15.72 -3.33 8.95
CA MET A 243 15.30 -3.43 10.35
C MET A 243 15.69 -4.78 10.98
N ASN A 244 15.51 -5.88 10.24
CA ASN A 244 15.86 -7.23 10.70
C ASN A 244 17.38 -7.44 10.88
N LEU A 245 18.22 -6.59 10.29
CA LEU A 245 19.68 -6.65 10.41
C LEU A 245 20.20 -5.92 11.67
N THR A 246 19.41 -5.02 12.27
CA THR A 246 19.82 -4.10 13.36
C THR A 246 20.47 -4.78 14.57
N ASN A 247 20.12 -6.05 14.85
CA ASN A 247 20.62 -6.80 16.02
C ASN A 247 21.48 -8.01 15.64
N MET A 248 22.00 -8.06 14.41
CA MET A 248 22.70 -9.25 13.94
C MET A 248 23.94 -9.59 14.76
N SER A 249 24.63 -8.59 15.32
CA SER A 249 25.83 -8.78 16.16
C SER A 249 25.57 -9.61 17.42
N PHE A 250 24.33 -9.71 17.90
CA PHE A 250 23.97 -10.49 19.09
C PHE A 250 23.67 -11.96 18.78
N TYR A 251 23.51 -12.33 17.50
CA TYR A 251 23.24 -13.70 17.14
C TYR A 251 24.51 -14.55 17.14
N GLN A 252 24.37 -15.83 17.52
CA GLN A 252 25.41 -16.84 17.33
C GLN A 252 25.70 -17.02 15.83
N ASP A 253 26.91 -17.44 15.49
CA ASP A 253 27.42 -17.45 14.12
C ASP A 253 26.49 -18.15 13.12
N ASP A 254 25.98 -19.34 13.48
CA ASP A 254 25.08 -20.11 12.62
C ASP A 254 23.76 -19.38 12.38
N LYS A 255 23.27 -18.66 13.39
CA LYS A 255 22.08 -17.84 13.26
C LYS A 255 22.35 -16.59 12.43
N ARG A 256 23.52 -15.95 12.56
CA ARG A 256 23.92 -14.82 11.71
C ARG A 256 23.92 -15.22 10.24
N LYS A 257 24.46 -16.39 9.90
CA LYS A 257 24.46 -16.91 8.52
C LYS A 257 23.04 -17.03 7.95
N GLN A 258 22.11 -17.61 8.71
CA GLN A 258 20.70 -17.70 8.28
C GLN A 258 20.06 -16.33 8.07
N VAL A 259 20.38 -15.34 8.91
CA VAL A 259 19.86 -13.98 8.76
C VAL A 259 20.42 -13.31 7.51
N PHE A 260 21.71 -13.48 7.21
CA PHE A 260 22.30 -13.02 5.94
C PHE A 260 21.64 -13.67 4.73
N ASP A 261 21.45 -15.00 4.75
CA ASP A 261 20.84 -15.72 3.63
C ASP A 261 19.40 -15.25 3.39
N LYS A 262 18.61 -15.07 4.47
CA LYS A 262 17.26 -14.53 4.37
C LYS A 262 17.27 -13.09 3.82
N ALA A 263 18.13 -12.23 4.34
CA ALA A 263 18.21 -10.84 3.88
C ALA A 263 18.63 -10.74 2.40
N GLU A 264 19.54 -11.59 1.94
CA GLU A 264 19.93 -11.63 0.53
C GLU A 264 18.77 -12.08 -0.37
N ALA A 265 18.01 -13.09 0.06
CA ALA A 265 16.82 -13.55 -0.67
C ALA A 265 15.76 -12.44 -0.76
N GLU A 266 15.51 -11.72 0.35
CA GLU A 266 14.56 -10.61 0.38
C GLU A 266 14.96 -9.44 -0.50
N LEU A 267 16.23 -9.02 -0.49
CA LEU A 267 16.68 -7.94 -1.36
C LEU A 267 16.65 -8.35 -2.84
N LYS A 268 16.95 -9.62 -3.16
CA LYS A 268 16.74 -10.14 -4.53
C LYS A 268 15.26 -10.14 -4.91
N ARG A 269 14.36 -10.41 -3.96
CA ARG A 269 12.92 -10.32 -4.16
C ARG A 269 12.48 -8.87 -4.43
N ALA A 270 13.00 -7.90 -3.69
CA ALA A 270 12.77 -6.47 -3.94
C ALA A 270 13.21 -6.05 -5.35
N LEU A 271 14.34 -6.56 -5.86
CA LEU A 271 14.78 -6.31 -7.24
C LEU A 271 13.88 -6.94 -8.30
N LYS A 272 13.09 -7.97 -7.99
CA LYS A 272 12.06 -8.46 -8.92
C LYS A 272 10.95 -7.42 -9.11
N PHE A 273 10.62 -6.66 -8.06
CA PHE A 273 9.62 -5.60 -8.11
C PHE A 273 10.14 -4.33 -8.79
N ASN A 274 11.38 -3.94 -8.49
CA ASN A 274 12.03 -2.79 -9.11
C ASN A 274 13.51 -3.12 -9.43
N PRO A 275 13.82 -3.59 -10.66
CA PRO A 275 15.19 -3.96 -11.03
C PRO A 275 16.19 -2.81 -11.03
N GLU A 276 15.72 -1.56 -11.19
CA GLU A 276 16.55 -0.36 -11.26
C GLU A 276 16.63 0.37 -9.91
N ASP A 277 16.24 -0.27 -8.82
CA ASP A 277 16.31 0.36 -7.49
C ASP A 277 17.75 0.41 -6.96
N GLU A 278 18.38 1.57 -7.07
CA GLU A 278 19.76 1.77 -6.65
C GLU A 278 19.98 1.55 -5.14
N ASP A 279 19.00 1.86 -4.29
CA ASP A 279 19.13 1.64 -2.84
C ASP A 279 19.13 0.14 -2.52
N VAL A 280 18.28 -0.65 -3.21
CA VAL A 280 18.27 -2.11 -3.04
C VAL A 280 19.56 -2.74 -3.58
N LYS A 281 20.06 -2.27 -4.74
CA LYS A 281 21.35 -2.72 -5.29
C LYS A 281 22.50 -2.41 -4.32
N GLN A 282 22.55 -1.20 -3.77
CA GLN A 282 23.57 -0.78 -2.81
C GLN A 282 23.47 -1.58 -1.50
N ALA A 283 22.26 -1.85 -1.01
CA ALA A 283 22.01 -2.69 0.14
C ALA A 283 22.55 -4.13 -0.06
N LEU A 284 22.35 -4.72 -1.24
CA LEU A 284 22.91 -6.05 -1.56
C LEU A 284 24.45 -6.05 -1.54
N VAL A 285 25.08 -5.00 -2.08
CA VAL A 285 26.53 -4.85 -2.03
C VAL A 285 27.02 -4.76 -0.59
N SER A 286 26.39 -3.89 0.23
CA SER A 286 26.74 -3.74 1.64
C SER A 286 26.54 -5.05 2.42
N LEU A 287 25.43 -5.77 2.18
CA LEU A 287 25.15 -7.04 2.83
C LEU A 287 26.24 -8.08 2.54
N LYS A 288 26.71 -8.18 1.29
CA LYS A 288 27.80 -9.09 0.91
C LYS A 288 29.13 -8.74 1.58
N GLN A 289 29.43 -7.45 1.70
CA GLN A 289 30.63 -6.98 2.41
C GLN A 289 30.54 -7.32 3.90
N GLN A 290 29.40 -7.04 4.53
CA GLN A 290 29.15 -7.37 5.94
C GLN A 290 29.24 -8.89 6.20
N ARG A 291 28.68 -9.70 5.31
CA ARG A 291 28.78 -11.17 5.36
C ARG A 291 30.23 -11.63 5.31
N THR A 292 30.98 -11.15 4.32
CA THR A 292 32.41 -11.50 4.15
C THR A 292 33.21 -11.14 5.39
N LYS A 293 32.97 -9.95 5.96
CA LYS A 293 33.61 -9.52 7.21
C LYS A 293 33.19 -10.42 8.37
N SER A 294 31.90 -10.71 8.53
CA SER A 294 31.42 -11.57 9.62
C SER A 294 31.97 -12.99 9.54
N ASP A 295 32.10 -13.54 8.34
CA ASP A 295 32.69 -14.86 8.11
C ASP A 295 34.19 -14.85 8.48
N ALA A 296 34.93 -13.79 8.09
CA ALA A 296 36.33 -13.62 8.45
C ALA A 296 36.53 -13.45 9.96
N ASP A 297 35.72 -12.61 10.62
CA ASP A 297 35.75 -12.40 12.08
C ASP A 297 35.44 -13.70 12.83
N THR A 298 34.46 -14.47 12.34
CA THR A 298 34.10 -15.79 12.91
C THR A 298 35.25 -16.78 12.76
N GLN A 299 35.87 -16.86 11.58
CA GLN A 299 37.02 -17.73 11.34
C GLN A 299 38.21 -17.35 12.23
N GLN A 300 38.51 -16.06 12.34
CA GLN A 300 39.57 -15.57 13.22
C GLN A 300 39.29 -15.90 14.69
N ALA A 301 38.04 -15.75 15.16
CA ALA A 301 37.64 -16.13 16.52
C ALA A 301 37.82 -17.64 16.77
N LEU A 302 37.39 -18.49 15.83
CA LEU A 302 37.57 -19.94 15.89
C LEU A 302 39.05 -20.36 15.95
N GLU A 303 39.88 -19.72 15.13
CA GLU A 303 41.30 -20.02 15.02
C GLU A 303 42.12 -19.51 16.20
N SER A 304 41.74 -18.36 16.79
CA SER A 304 42.45 -17.73 17.91
C SER A 304 42.01 -18.25 19.28
N ALA A 305 40.78 -18.76 19.40
CA ALA A 305 40.30 -19.34 20.66
C ALA A 305 41.18 -20.52 21.10
N ARG A 306 41.48 -20.58 22.41
CA ARG A 306 42.32 -21.61 23.03
C ARG A 306 41.59 -22.23 24.20
N PHE A 307 41.76 -23.54 24.39
CA PHE A 307 41.23 -24.18 25.59
C PHE A 307 41.97 -23.67 26.83
N PRO A 308 41.29 -23.34 27.93
CA PRO A 308 41.93 -22.75 29.10
C PRO A 308 42.92 -23.71 29.76
N SER A 309 44.07 -23.19 30.18
CA SER A 309 45.03 -23.94 30.99
C SER A 309 44.41 -24.32 32.34
N PRO A 310 44.80 -25.45 32.93
CA PRO A 310 44.48 -25.75 34.32
C PRO A 310 44.96 -24.62 35.25
N VAL A 311 44.11 -24.21 36.19
CA VAL A 311 44.52 -23.30 37.27
C VAL A 311 44.99 -24.13 38.48
N ALA A 312 45.75 -23.50 39.37
CA ALA A 312 46.11 -24.11 40.64
C ALA A 312 44.83 -24.48 41.43
N PHE A 313 44.68 -25.76 41.75
CA PHE A 313 43.57 -26.29 42.54
C PHE A 313 44.11 -26.77 43.88
N SER A 314 43.62 -26.16 44.95
CA SER A 314 43.99 -26.44 46.35
C SER A 314 42.84 -27.05 47.15
N GLY A 315 41.71 -27.32 46.48
CA GLY A 315 40.54 -27.92 47.10
C GLY A 315 40.72 -29.42 47.37
N PRO A 316 39.84 -30.02 48.19
CA PRO A 316 39.83 -31.46 48.39
C PRO A 316 39.45 -32.19 47.09
N GLY A 317 40.04 -33.38 46.94
CA GLY A 317 39.81 -34.28 45.81
C GLY A 317 41.00 -34.37 44.85
N ASN A 318 41.05 -35.48 44.09
CA ASN A 318 42.01 -35.66 43.02
C ASN A 318 41.45 -35.07 41.71
N ILE A 319 42.21 -34.20 41.04
CA ILE A 319 41.78 -33.51 39.81
C ILE A 319 41.32 -34.50 38.73
N ASN A 320 42.04 -35.61 38.52
CA ASN A 320 41.68 -36.59 37.49
C ASN A 320 40.39 -37.33 37.86
N ALA A 321 40.22 -37.70 39.14
CA ALA A 321 38.98 -38.31 39.60
C ALA A 321 37.78 -37.37 39.45
N LEU A 322 37.95 -36.09 39.81
CA LEU A 322 36.91 -35.07 39.62
C LEU A 322 36.55 -34.90 38.15
N LYS A 323 37.54 -34.85 37.24
CA LYS A 323 37.30 -34.76 35.79
C LYS A 323 36.49 -35.93 35.25
N GLU A 324 36.73 -37.15 35.72
CA GLU A 324 35.95 -38.32 35.31
C GLU A 324 34.51 -38.27 35.82
N GLU A 325 34.28 -37.80 37.05
CA GLU A 325 32.92 -37.61 37.57
C GLU A 325 32.18 -36.47 36.85
N ILE A 326 32.88 -35.37 36.50
CA ILE A 326 32.32 -34.31 35.65
C ILE A 326 31.96 -34.87 34.27
N ARG A 327 32.82 -35.71 33.68
CA ARG A 327 32.57 -36.35 32.38
C ARG A 327 31.32 -37.21 32.42
N LYS A 328 31.17 -38.06 33.45
CA LYS A 328 29.98 -38.90 33.65
C LYS A 328 28.71 -38.05 33.76
N TYR A 329 28.77 -37.01 34.60
CA TYR A 329 27.67 -36.07 34.74
C TYR A 329 27.31 -35.39 33.40
N TYR A 330 28.30 -34.87 32.67
CA TYR A 330 28.11 -34.16 31.42
C TYR A 330 27.46 -35.04 30.34
N VAL A 331 27.94 -36.28 30.16
CA VAL A 331 27.37 -37.21 29.18
C VAL A 331 25.91 -37.52 29.50
N ASN A 332 25.55 -37.62 30.78
CA ASN A 332 24.16 -37.83 31.18
C ASN A 332 23.29 -36.59 30.94
N ALA A 333 23.80 -35.40 31.28
CA ALA A 333 23.09 -34.13 31.09
C ALA A 333 22.95 -33.72 29.60
N TYR A 334 23.95 -34.06 28.78
CA TYR A 334 24.06 -33.67 27.37
C TYR A 334 24.35 -34.88 26.47
N PRO A 335 23.39 -35.79 26.27
CA PRO A 335 23.62 -37.05 25.57
C PRO A 335 23.96 -36.90 24.08
N LYS A 336 23.69 -35.74 23.49
CA LYS A 336 24.00 -35.42 22.07
C LYS A 336 25.40 -34.84 21.87
N GLU A 337 26.13 -34.61 22.96
CA GLU A 337 27.43 -33.96 22.92
C GLU A 337 28.52 -34.92 23.40
N LYS A 338 29.65 -34.92 22.72
CA LYS A 338 30.83 -35.71 23.07
C LYS A 338 31.83 -34.83 23.81
N PRO A 339 32.01 -34.96 25.14
CA PRO A 339 33.03 -34.20 25.85
C PRO A 339 34.43 -34.62 25.41
N LEU A 340 35.22 -33.66 24.95
CA LEU A 340 36.59 -33.86 24.47
C LEU A 340 37.61 -33.55 25.57
N ALA A 341 37.47 -32.42 26.26
CA ALA A 341 38.38 -32.00 27.32
C ALA A 341 37.65 -31.33 28.48
N ILE A 342 38.18 -31.50 29.69
CA ILE A 342 37.65 -30.90 30.92
C ILE A 342 38.82 -30.31 31.70
N THR A 343 38.65 -29.07 32.14
CA THR A 343 39.58 -28.36 33.03
C THR A 343 38.82 -27.82 34.22
N ILE A 344 39.34 -28.04 35.43
CA ILE A 344 38.87 -27.35 36.62
C ILE A 344 39.43 -25.93 36.58
N SER A 345 38.55 -24.94 36.63
CA SER A 345 38.88 -23.53 36.41
C SER A 345 38.95 -22.71 37.70
N GLY A 346 38.79 -23.35 38.86
CA GLY A 346 38.88 -22.71 40.16
C GLY A 346 38.70 -23.70 41.32
N ASN A 347 38.88 -23.20 42.54
CA ASN A 347 38.56 -23.95 43.75
C ASN A 347 37.04 -24.07 43.94
N TRP A 348 36.64 -24.96 44.85
CA TRP A 348 35.25 -25.09 45.29
C TRP A 348 34.71 -23.75 45.81
N ILE A 349 33.45 -23.47 45.47
CA ILE A 349 32.71 -22.29 45.92
C ILE A 349 31.43 -22.72 46.62
N ALA A 350 31.07 -22.05 47.72
CA ALA A 350 29.77 -22.27 48.36
C ALA A 350 28.70 -21.56 47.51
N THR A 351 27.78 -22.33 46.91
CA THR A 351 26.73 -21.77 46.02
C THR A 351 25.43 -21.50 46.75
N LYS A 352 25.16 -22.25 47.83
CA LYS A 352 24.00 -22.04 48.71
C LYS A 352 24.38 -22.20 50.17
N HIS A 353 23.67 -21.46 51.02
CA HIS A 353 23.81 -21.49 52.47
C HIS A 353 22.45 -21.76 53.15
N ASP A 354 22.49 -22.30 54.37
CA ASP A 354 21.30 -22.38 55.22
C ASP A 354 21.04 -21.05 55.97
N LEU A 355 19.99 -21.02 56.80
CA LEU A 355 19.63 -19.86 57.63
C LEU A 355 20.74 -19.42 58.60
N LEU A 356 21.70 -20.30 58.89
CA LEU A 356 22.85 -20.02 59.76
C LEU A 356 24.11 -19.69 58.94
N MET A 357 23.97 -19.40 57.64
CA MET A 357 25.06 -19.10 56.72
C MET A 357 26.08 -20.25 56.57
N ARG A 358 25.69 -21.49 56.84
CA ARG A 358 26.54 -22.67 56.60
C ARG A 358 26.36 -23.17 55.17
N PRO A 359 27.43 -23.55 54.45
CA PRO A 359 27.31 -24.10 53.10
C PRO A 359 26.44 -25.36 53.07
N ILE A 360 25.45 -25.39 52.19
CA ILE A 360 24.58 -26.56 51.94
C ILE A 360 24.66 -27.05 50.49
N GLN A 361 25.41 -26.35 49.64
CA GLN A 361 25.72 -26.77 48.28
C GLN A 361 27.09 -26.20 47.89
N TRP A 362 27.90 -27.04 47.27
CA TRP A 362 29.18 -26.63 46.68
C TRP A 362 29.08 -26.64 45.17
N GLY A 363 29.79 -25.70 44.55
CA GLY A 363 30.01 -25.62 43.11
C GLY A 363 31.48 -25.76 42.79
N LEU A 364 31.79 -26.48 41.72
CA LEU A 364 33.13 -26.57 41.16
C LEU A 364 33.14 -25.90 39.78
N PRO A 365 33.84 -24.76 39.62
CA PRO A 365 34.00 -24.10 38.33
C PRO A 365 34.84 -24.95 37.36
N VAL A 366 34.33 -25.16 36.15
CA VAL A 366 34.94 -25.99 35.12
C VAL A 366 34.78 -25.37 33.73
N TYR A 367 35.71 -25.71 32.84
CA TYR A 367 35.52 -25.61 31.39
C TYR A 367 35.34 -27.00 30.81
N VAL A 368 34.27 -27.19 30.03
CA VAL A 368 34.04 -28.42 29.27
C VAL A 368 34.07 -28.08 27.79
N ALA A 369 35.00 -28.67 27.05
CA ALA A 369 34.99 -28.64 25.59
C ALA A 369 34.25 -29.87 25.09
N ALA A 370 33.18 -29.67 24.31
CA ALA A 370 32.39 -30.75 23.74
C ALA A 370 32.18 -30.57 22.24
N GLN A 371 32.13 -31.69 21.52
CA GLN A 371 31.82 -31.74 20.10
C GLN A 371 30.39 -32.23 19.91
N GLN A 372 29.64 -31.54 19.05
CA GLN A 372 28.27 -31.93 18.71
C GLN A 372 28.23 -32.49 17.28
N ASN A 373 28.11 -31.62 16.26
CA ASN A 373 27.87 -32.03 14.88
C ASN A 373 29.02 -31.70 13.90
N GLU A 374 29.94 -30.82 14.29
CA GLU A 374 31.01 -30.33 13.41
C GLU A 374 32.30 -31.10 13.61
N LYS A 375 32.88 -31.60 12.51
CA LYS A 375 33.99 -32.57 12.52
C LYS A 375 35.27 -32.05 13.19
N ASP A 376 35.53 -30.74 13.12
CA ASP A 376 36.78 -30.12 13.56
C ASP A 376 36.59 -28.95 14.54
N VAL A 377 35.35 -28.69 14.95
CA VAL A 377 34.99 -27.59 15.86
C VAL A 377 34.39 -28.17 17.13
N CYS A 378 34.77 -27.62 18.27
CA CYS A 378 34.12 -27.89 19.55
C CYS A 378 33.60 -26.59 20.16
N ARG A 379 32.62 -26.72 21.04
CA ARG A 379 32.11 -25.64 21.88
C ARG A 379 32.69 -25.80 23.28
N VAL A 380 33.22 -24.72 23.83
CA VAL A 380 33.72 -24.66 25.20
C VAL A 380 32.67 -23.97 26.04
N PHE A 381 32.22 -24.67 27.07
CA PHE A 381 31.26 -24.16 28.04
C PHE A 381 31.98 -23.78 29.32
N LYS A 382 31.78 -22.56 29.79
CA LYS A 382 32.13 -22.15 31.14
C LYS A 382 31.00 -22.57 32.07
N MET A 383 31.24 -23.52 32.95
CA MET A 383 30.21 -24.10 33.80
C MET A 383 30.64 -24.13 35.26
N THR A 384 29.66 -24.29 36.13
CA THR A 384 29.89 -24.68 37.53
C THR A 384 29.05 -25.92 37.78
N VAL A 385 29.68 -27.07 38.01
CA VAL A 385 28.97 -28.29 38.40
C VAL A 385 28.67 -28.24 39.90
N LEU A 386 27.51 -28.71 40.31
CA LEU A 386 26.97 -28.51 41.66
C LEU A 386 26.74 -29.85 42.35
N THR A 387 27.05 -29.90 43.65
CA THR A 387 26.65 -31.01 44.52
C THR A 387 25.14 -30.99 44.78
N GLU A 388 24.63 -32.04 45.41
CA GLU A 388 23.29 -32.01 46.01
C GLU A 388 23.16 -30.88 47.06
N ILE A 389 21.91 -30.51 47.36
CA ILE A 389 21.59 -29.53 48.40
C ILE A 389 21.29 -30.27 49.69
N ARG A 390 22.22 -30.24 50.65
CA ARG A 390 22.05 -30.87 51.97
C ARG A 390 23.00 -30.27 53.01
N GLY A 391 22.58 -30.24 54.26
CA GLY A 391 23.44 -29.85 55.38
C GLY A 391 24.65 -30.78 55.50
N GLY A 392 25.86 -30.20 55.61
CA GLY A 392 27.10 -30.97 55.74
C GLY A 392 27.56 -31.69 54.47
N VAL A 393 27.05 -31.30 53.29
CA VAL A 393 27.47 -31.89 52.01
C VAL A 393 28.99 -31.70 51.80
N PRO A 394 29.74 -32.76 51.45
CA PRO A 394 31.18 -32.64 51.22
C PRO A 394 31.49 -31.92 49.89
N GLN A 395 32.68 -31.33 49.80
CA GLN A 395 33.26 -30.82 48.56
C GLN A 395 33.76 -31.99 47.69
N ALA A 396 32.83 -32.79 47.18
CA ALA A 396 33.11 -33.98 46.38
C ALA A 396 31.96 -34.29 45.41
N ALA A 397 32.27 -35.09 44.38
CA ALA A 397 31.28 -35.76 43.55
C ALA A 397 30.43 -36.76 44.40
N PRO A 398 29.23 -37.17 43.96
CA PRO A 398 28.62 -36.94 42.64
C PRO A 398 28.01 -35.54 42.46
N PHE A 399 27.93 -35.11 41.20
CA PHE A 399 27.26 -33.85 40.81
C PHE A 399 25.81 -34.11 40.44
N GLY A 400 24.91 -33.24 40.89
CA GLY A 400 23.47 -33.36 40.66
C GLY A 400 22.87 -32.26 39.78
N ASP A 401 23.58 -31.15 39.61
CA ASP A 401 23.11 -29.99 38.85
C ASP A 401 24.31 -29.17 38.31
N HIS A 402 24.05 -28.13 37.53
CA HIS A 402 25.07 -27.22 37.00
C HIS A 402 24.51 -25.84 36.67
N TRP A 403 25.38 -24.84 36.65
CA TRP A 403 25.12 -23.54 36.01
C TRP A 403 25.98 -23.40 34.76
N THR A 404 25.38 -22.94 33.66
CA THR A 404 26.08 -22.64 32.42
C THR A 404 26.20 -21.13 32.24
N GLY A 405 27.44 -20.65 32.13
CA GLY A 405 27.75 -19.26 31.79
C GLY A 405 28.01 -19.09 30.30
N ASP A 406 28.99 -18.26 29.96
CA ASP A 406 29.39 -18.02 28.57
C ASP A 406 29.89 -19.29 27.88
N SER A 407 29.75 -19.31 26.56
CA SER A 407 30.34 -20.34 25.70
C SER A 407 30.92 -19.73 24.44
N TYR A 408 31.96 -20.38 23.91
CA TYR A 408 32.58 -19.99 22.65
C TYR A 408 32.94 -21.23 21.84
N ARG A 409 33.11 -21.07 20.53
CA ARG A 409 33.55 -22.14 19.62
C ARG A 409 35.06 -22.03 19.38
N MET A 410 35.69 -23.16 19.12
CA MET A 410 37.11 -23.21 18.74
C MET A 410 37.41 -24.46 17.91
N LEU A 411 38.54 -24.45 17.22
CA LEU A 411 39.02 -25.65 16.52
C LEU A 411 39.49 -26.71 17.52
N ILE A 412 39.14 -27.98 17.29
CA ILE A 412 39.55 -29.13 18.13
C ILE A 412 41.08 -29.22 18.24
N LYS A 413 41.81 -28.81 17.20
CA LYS A 413 43.29 -28.75 17.23
C LYS A 413 43.83 -27.84 18.34
N ASN A 414 43.05 -26.85 18.78
CA ASN A 414 43.40 -25.90 19.84
C ASN A 414 43.12 -26.44 21.26
N LEU A 415 42.69 -27.71 21.40
CA LEU A 415 42.52 -28.38 22.70
C LEU A 415 43.85 -28.74 23.36
N LYS A 416 44.88 -29.01 22.56
CA LYS A 416 46.21 -29.35 23.05
C LYS A 416 46.98 -28.03 23.22
N GLN A 417 47.41 -27.74 24.45
CA GLN A 417 48.46 -26.76 24.69
C GLN A 417 49.81 -27.39 24.48
#